data_AF-A0A7C8DWV7-F1
#
_entry.id   AF-A0A7C8DWV7-F1
#
_cell.length_a   1.000
_cell.length_b   1.000
_cell.length_c   1.000
_cell.angle_alpha   90.00
_cell.angle_beta   90.00
_cell.angle_gamma   90.00
#
_symmetry.space_group_name_H-M   'P 1'
#
loop_
_entity.id
_entity.type
_entity.pdbx_description
1 polymer ?
#
loop_
_entity_poly.entity_id
_entity_poly.type
_entity_poly.pdbx_seq_one_letter_code
_entity_poly.pdbx_strand_id
1 'polypeptide(L)'
;LPIFTVIVLAIFYYGFTLLANIISAPFYGQLAKCVEAHLRGAPLNEVNTGSFLQQAPKLLGSELRKLLYYLLRAVPLLLLSIVPGINVISLPLWLIFSAWFLTFEYTGYTFENHQVLFNEQKRILQTSRLSTMTFGSMNLLMTSIPVVNFFVPAMAVAGATKMLFDRGELD
;
A
#
# COMPACT_ATOMS: atom_id res chain seq x y z
N LEU A 1 -36.87 5.23 -2.86
CA LEU A 1 -35.97 5.78 -3.90
C LEU A 1 -34.59 6.21 -3.40
N PRO A 2 -34.43 7.09 -2.38
CA PRO A 2 -33.10 7.62 -2.02
C PRO A 2 -32.13 6.54 -1.50
N ILE A 3 -32.60 5.60 -0.68
CA ILE A 3 -31.78 4.49 -0.17
C ILE A 3 -31.33 3.55 -1.31
N PHE A 4 -32.22 3.23 -2.24
CA PHE A 4 -31.88 2.39 -3.40
C PHE A 4 -30.81 3.05 -4.27
N THR A 5 -30.94 4.35 -4.55
CA THR A 5 -29.94 5.13 -5.30
C THR A 5 -28.60 5.15 -4.58
N VAL A 6 -28.57 5.39 -3.27
CA VAL A 6 -27.34 5.36 -2.46
C VAL A 6 -26.67 3.99 -2.49
N ILE A 7 -27.44 2.90 -2.35
CA ILE A 7 -26.91 1.53 -2.40
C ILE A 7 -26.31 1.23 -3.78
N VAL A 8 -27.01 1.58 -4.86
CA VAL A 8 -26.51 1.36 -6.23
C VAL A 8 -25.23 2.16 -6.48
N LEU A 9 -25.18 3.43 -6.06
CA LEU A 9 -23.98 4.26 -6.14
C LEU A 9 -22.83 3.69 -5.32
N ALA A 10 -23.09 3.19 -4.11
CA ALA A 10 -22.08 2.56 -3.28
C ALA A 10 -21.53 1.29 -3.95
N ILE A 11 -22.39 0.40 -4.42
CA ILE A 11 -21.97 -0.83 -5.13
C ILE A 11 -21.13 -0.46 -6.36
N PHE A 12 -21.57 0.52 -7.15
CA PHE A 12 -20.83 0.98 -8.32
C PHE A 12 -19.47 1.58 -7.96
N TYR A 13 -19.43 2.47 -6.96
CA TYR A 13 -18.21 3.11 -6.48
C TYR A 13 -17.20 2.10 -5.95
N TYR A 14 -17.61 1.20 -5.06
CA TYR A 14 -16.73 0.17 -4.49
C TYR A 14 -16.33 -0.87 -5.54
N GLY A 15 -17.25 -1.27 -6.42
CA GLY A 15 -16.96 -2.18 -7.53
C GLY A 15 -15.95 -1.60 -8.50
N PHE A 16 -16.13 -0.35 -8.91
CA PHE A 16 -15.18 0.38 -9.74
C PHE A 16 -13.82 0.52 -9.06
N THR A 17 -13.79 0.92 -7.78
CA THR A 17 -12.54 1.08 -7.01
C THR A 17 -11.78 -0.24 -6.93
N LEU A 18 -12.47 -1.35 -6.67
CA LEU A 18 -11.87 -2.68 -6.61
C LEU A 18 -11.30 -3.09 -7.97
N LEU A 19 -12.03 -2.89 -9.07
CA LEU A 19 -11.53 -3.16 -10.42
C LEU A 19 -10.32 -2.28 -10.77
N ALA A 20 -10.38 -0.98 -10.47
CA ALA A 20 -9.30 -0.04 -10.70
C ALA A 20 -8.04 -0.45 -9.94
N ASN A 21 -8.15 -0.85 -8.67
CA ASN A 21 -7.02 -1.32 -7.88
C ASN A 21 -6.40 -2.61 -8.45
N ILE A 22 -7.22 -3.57 -8.86
CA ILE A 22 -6.75 -4.82 -9.49
C ILE A 22 -5.98 -4.53 -10.77
N ILE A 23 -6.50 -3.63 -11.61
CA ILE A 23 -5.86 -3.25 -12.87
C ILE A 23 -4.58 -2.46 -12.59
N SER A 24 -4.54 -1.63 -11.55
CA SER A 24 -3.41 -0.75 -11.21
C SER A 24 -2.25 -1.48 -10.53
N ALA A 25 -2.52 -2.50 -9.72
CA ALA A 25 -1.51 -3.28 -9.00
C ALA A 25 -0.30 -3.73 -9.86
N PRO A 26 -0.46 -4.30 -11.06
CA PRO A 26 0.66 -4.67 -11.92
C PRO A 26 1.46 -3.46 -12.44
N PHE A 27 0.82 -2.32 -12.69
CA PHE A 27 1.54 -1.10 -13.07
C PHE A 27 2.41 -0.60 -11.93
N TYR A 28 1.92 -0.66 -10.68
CA TYR A 28 2.72 -0.30 -9.50
C TYR A 28 3.90 -1.27 -9.29
N GLY A 29 3.71 -2.57 -9.50
CA GLY A 29 4.79 -3.55 -9.50
C GLY A 29 5.86 -3.25 -10.56
N GLN A 30 5.44 -2.96 -11.80
CA GLN A 30 6.36 -2.57 -12.88
C GLN A 30 7.06 -1.24 -12.62
N LEU A 31 6.35 -0.24 -12.09
CA LEU A 31 6.91 1.05 -11.72
C LEU A 31 8.04 0.88 -10.70
N ALA A 32 7.84 0.05 -9.67
CA ALA A 32 8.88 -0.27 -8.69
C ALA A 32 10.13 -0.87 -9.36
N LYS A 33 9.98 -1.78 -10.34
CA LYS A 33 11.13 -2.32 -11.11
C LYS A 33 11.86 -1.25 -11.90
N CYS A 34 11.12 -0.37 -12.59
CA CYS A 34 11.70 0.72 -13.36
C CYS A 34 12.47 1.71 -12.46
N VAL A 35 11.92 2.03 -11.28
CA VAL A 35 12.58 2.88 -10.30
C VAL A 35 13.84 2.22 -9.75
N GLU A 36 13.79 0.92 -9.42
CA GLU A 36 14.96 0.16 -8.96
C GLU A 36 16.05 0.08 -10.02
N ALA A 37 15.70 -0.21 -11.28
CA ALA A 37 16.64 -0.24 -12.40
C ALA A 37 17.29 1.13 -12.62
N HIS A 38 16.51 2.21 -12.51
CA HIS A 38 17.00 3.58 -12.59
C HIS A 38 18.00 3.90 -11.46
N LEU A 39 17.71 3.48 -10.22
CA LEU A 39 18.60 3.68 -9.08
C LEU A 39 19.89 2.85 -9.17
N ARG A 40 19.80 1.63 -9.73
CA ARG A 40 20.95 0.74 -9.96
C ARG A 40 21.82 1.13 -11.18
N GLY A 41 21.36 2.07 -12.01
CA GLY A 41 22.03 2.43 -13.26
C GLY A 41 22.07 1.29 -14.29
N ALA A 42 21.22 0.27 -14.12
CA ALA A 42 21.13 -0.87 -15.03
C ALA A 42 20.29 -0.52 -16.26
N PRO A 43 20.58 -1.09 -17.46
CA PRO A 43 19.68 -0.94 -18.59
C PRO A 43 18.31 -1.51 -18.23
N LEU A 44 17.25 -0.83 -18.68
CA LEU A 44 15.85 -1.28 -18.58
C LEU A 44 15.63 -2.51 -19.49
N ASN A 45 16.39 -3.58 -19.27
CA ASN A 45 16.26 -4.79 -20.05
C ASN A 45 15.18 -5.67 -19.43
N GLU A 46 14.14 -5.88 -20.25
CA GLU A 46 13.01 -6.76 -20.05
C GLU A 46 12.06 -6.35 -18.91
N VAL A 47 11.24 -5.33 -19.21
CA VAL A 47 9.83 -5.36 -18.77
C VAL A 47 9.22 -6.60 -19.40
N ASN A 48 9.41 -7.75 -18.75
CA ASN A 48 8.86 -9.00 -19.19
C ASN A 48 7.36 -8.92 -18.90
N THR A 49 6.60 -8.45 -19.90
CA THR A 49 5.13 -8.41 -19.93
C THR A 49 4.56 -9.83 -20.05
N GLY A 50 5.18 -10.80 -19.37
CA GLY A 50 4.75 -12.19 -19.32
C GLY A 50 3.34 -12.26 -18.77
N SER A 51 2.39 -12.50 -19.69
CA SER A 51 0.95 -12.64 -19.54
C SER A 51 0.38 -12.10 -18.22
N PHE A 52 -0.05 -10.83 -18.23
CA PHE A 52 -0.83 -10.15 -17.17
C PHE A 52 -1.87 -11.07 -16.49
N LEU A 53 -2.49 -11.96 -17.28
CA LEU A 53 -3.47 -12.95 -16.84
C LEU A 53 -2.92 -14.01 -15.88
N GLN A 54 -1.64 -14.39 -15.99
CA GLN A 54 -0.99 -15.37 -15.12
C GLN A 54 -0.55 -14.76 -13.78
N GLN A 55 -0.26 -13.45 -13.76
CA GLN A 55 0.19 -12.75 -12.54
C GLN A 55 -0.99 -12.24 -11.70
N ALA A 56 -2.14 -11.96 -12.33
CA ALA A 56 -3.36 -11.50 -11.68
C ALA A 56 -3.80 -12.31 -10.43
N PRO A 57 -3.88 -13.66 -10.44
CA PRO A 57 -4.32 -14.40 -9.25
C PRO A 57 -3.32 -14.33 -8.09
N LYS A 58 -2.01 -14.26 -8.38
CA LYS A 58 -0.96 -14.13 -7.36
C LYS A 58 -1.03 -12.74 -6.70
N LEU A 59 -1.24 -11.71 -7.50
CA LEU A 59 -1.43 -10.31 -7.05
C LEU A 59 -2.72 -10.14 -6.26
N LEU A 60 -3.83 -10.73 -6.71
CA LEU A 60 -5.08 -10.75 -5.95
C LEU A 60 -4.90 -11.42 -4.58
N GLY A 61 -4.14 -12.53 -4.54
CA GLY A 61 -3.83 -13.20 -3.28
C GLY A 61 -2.98 -12.37 -2.31
N SER A 62 -2.01 -11.60 -2.81
CA SER A 62 -1.21 -10.69 -1.97
C SER A 62 -2.06 -9.52 -1.46
N GLU A 63 -2.85 -8.89 -2.33
CA GLU A 63 -3.76 -7.80 -1.97
C GLU A 63 -4.83 -8.25 -0.95
N LEU A 64 -5.41 -9.44 -1.11
CA LEU A 64 -6.34 -10.01 -0.12
C LEU A 64 -5.67 -10.24 1.23
N ARG A 65 -4.41 -10.66 1.28
CA ARG A 65 -3.66 -10.81 2.54
C ARG A 65 -3.37 -9.46 3.20
N LYS A 66 -3.01 -8.43 2.42
CA LYS A 66 -2.85 -7.05 2.91
C LYS A 66 -4.16 -6.53 3.49
N LEU A 67 -5.26 -6.73 2.77
CA LEU A 67 -6.60 -6.32 3.19
C LEU A 67 -7.06 -7.06 4.44
N LEU A 68 -6.83 -8.36 4.54
CA LEU A 68 -7.15 -9.14 5.74
C LEU A 68 -6.32 -8.67 6.95
N TYR A 69 -5.04 -8.38 6.75
CA TYR A 69 -4.17 -7.84 7.79
C TYR A 69 -4.62 -6.44 8.24
N TYR A 70 -5.02 -5.58 7.30
CA TYR A 70 -5.61 -4.28 7.60
C TYR A 70 -6.86 -4.45 8.46
N LEU A 71 -7.79 -5.30 8.02
CA LEU A 71 -9.06 -5.53 8.68
C LEU A 71 -8.86 -6.09 10.10
N LEU A 72 -7.97 -7.07 10.25
CA LEU A 72 -7.67 -7.70 11.53
C LEU A 72 -7.13 -6.71 12.57
N ARG A 73 -6.38 -5.70 12.14
CA ARG A 73 -5.86 -4.63 13.02
C ARG A 73 -6.83 -3.46 13.18
N ALA A 74 -7.57 -3.12 12.13
CA ALA A 74 -8.55 -2.04 12.12
C ALA A 74 -9.77 -2.36 13.01
N VAL A 75 -10.23 -3.61 13.07
CA VAL A 75 -11.40 -4.00 13.87
C VAL A 75 -11.21 -3.69 15.37
N PRO A 76 -10.13 -4.12 16.04
CA PRO A 76 -9.86 -3.72 17.43
C PRO A 76 -9.76 -2.21 17.63
N LEU A 77 -9.13 -1.49 16.70
CA LEU A 77 -9.03 -0.02 16.74
C LEU A 77 -10.39 0.66 16.61
N LEU A 78 -11.26 0.12 15.77
CA LEU A 78 -12.62 0.58 15.58
C LEU A 78 -13.45 0.35 16.85
N LEU A 79 -13.36 -0.84 17.45
CA LEU A 79 -14.00 -1.13 18.74
C LEU A 79 -13.52 -0.17 19.83
N LEU A 80 -12.21 0.11 19.90
CA LEU A 80 -11.63 1.06 20.84
C LEU A 80 -12.16 2.49 20.63
N SER A 81 -12.47 2.85 19.38
CA SER A 81 -13.02 4.16 19.02
C SER A 81 -14.49 4.32 19.40
N ILE A 82 -15.23 3.25 19.59
CA ILE A 82 -16.65 3.33 19.98
C ILE A 82 -16.78 3.60 21.49
N VAL A 83 -15.78 3.24 22.30
CA VAL A 83 -15.83 3.37 23.76
C VAL A 83 -15.61 4.83 24.20
N PRO A 84 -16.64 5.51 24.74
CA PRO A 84 -16.48 6.88 25.24
C PRO A 84 -15.47 6.93 26.40
N GLY A 85 -14.62 7.95 26.42
CA GLY A 85 -13.50 8.10 27.37
C GLY A 85 -12.16 7.60 26.83
N ILE A 86 -12.12 6.44 26.17
CA ILE A 86 -10.88 5.87 25.59
C ILE A 86 -10.69 6.32 24.12
N ASN A 87 -11.76 6.79 23.45
CA ASN A 87 -11.72 7.31 22.08
C ASN A 87 -10.62 8.37 21.83
N VAL A 88 -10.25 9.18 22.83
CA VAL A 88 -9.17 10.18 22.68
C VAL A 88 -7.83 9.53 22.29
N ILE A 89 -7.57 8.33 22.80
CA ILE A 89 -6.38 7.53 22.49
C ILE A 89 -6.53 6.83 21.13
N SER A 90 -7.75 6.59 20.65
CA SER A 90 -7.95 5.89 19.40
C SER A 90 -7.47 6.70 18.19
N LEU A 91 -7.63 8.03 18.20
CA LEU A 91 -7.15 8.91 17.12
C LEU A 91 -5.64 8.80 16.84
N PRO A 92 -4.72 8.98 17.81
CA PRO A 92 -3.29 8.81 17.55
C PRO A 92 -2.94 7.37 17.17
N LEU A 93 -3.65 6.38 17.70
CA LEU A 93 -3.45 4.98 17.31
C LEU A 93 -3.85 4.72 15.85
N TRP A 94 -4.95 5.33 15.38
CA TRP A 94 -5.36 5.30 13.99
C TRP A 94 -4.31 5.92 13.08
N LEU A 95 -3.78 7.09 13.43
CA LEU A 95 -2.74 7.75 12.64
C LEU A 95 -1.47 6.90 12.53
N ILE A 96 -1.00 6.31 13.64
CA ILE A 96 0.17 5.43 13.66
C ILE A 96 -0.09 4.18 12.81
N PHE A 97 -1.28 3.60 12.93
CA PHE A 97 -1.65 2.41 12.16
C PHE A 97 -1.76 2.72 10.66
N SER A 98 -2.38 3.84 10.29
CA SER A 98 -2.48 4.30 8.90
C SER A 98 -1.10 4.56 8.32
N ALA A 99 -0.22 5.29 9.02
CA ALA A 99 1.15 5.52 8.57
C ALA A 99 1.90 4.20 8.34
N TRP A 100 1.83 3.28 9.30
CA TRP A 100 2.41 1.94 9.14
C TRP A 100 1.86 1.20 7.92
N PHE A 101 0.53 1.24 7.74
CA PHE A 101 -0.15 0.54 6.67
C PHE A 101 0.20 1.11 5.29
N LEU A 102 0.22 2.44 5.11
CA LEU A 102 0.62 3.05 3.84
C LEU A 102 2.06 2.66 3.47
N THR A 103 2.99 2.66 4.42
CA THR A 103 4.35 2.19 4.13
C THR A 103 4.35 0.73 3.72
N PHE A 104 3.64 -0.12 4.46
CA PHE A 104 3.54 -1.54 4.17
C PHE A 104 2.94 -1.82 2.79
N GLU A 105 1.89 -1.10 2.42
CA GLU A 105 1.19 -1.23 1.14
C GLU A 105 2.10 -0.88 -0.04
N TYR A 106 2.77 0.28 0.01
CA TYR A 106 3.61 0.74 -1.09
C TYR A 106 4.96 0.00 -1.18
N THR A 107 5.59 -0.32 -0.05
CA THR A 107 6.81 -1.16 -0.05
C THR A 107 6.51 -2.59 -0.50
N GLY A 108 5.29 -3.07 -0.27
CA GLY A 108 4.81 -4.37 -0.72
C GLY A 108 5.01 -4.60 -2.22
N TYR A 109 4.81 -3.59 -3.08
CA TYR A 109 5.04 -3.73 -4.52
C TYR A 109 6.51 -4.01 -4.86
N THR A 110 7.45 -3.39 -4.14
CA THR A 110 8.89 -3.64 -4.33
C THR A 110 9.26 -5.03 -3.79
N PHE A 111 8.78 -5.38 -2.59
CA PHE A 111 9.04 -6.69 -2.00
C PHE A 111 8.43 -7.86 -2.79
N GLU A 112 7.26 -7.67 -3.41
CA GLU A 112 6.64 -8.67 -4.28
C GLU A 112 7.48 -8.95 -5.53
N ASN A 113 8.20 -7.94 -6.06
CA ASN A 113 9.15 -8.14 -7.16
C ASN A 113 10.33 -9.03 -6.76
N HIS A 114 10.80 -8.90 -5.52
CA HIS A 114 11.85 -9.74 -4.92
C HIS A 114 11.32 -11.04 -4.29
N GLN A 115 10.02 -11.33 -4.43
CA GLN A 115 9.33 -12.49 -3.83
C GLN A 115 9.48 -12.64 -2.31
N VAL A 116 9.71 -11.53 -1.60
CA VAL A 116 9.88 -11.53 -0.14
C VAL A 116 8.56 -11.91 0.55
N LEU A 117 8.62 -12.85 1.49
CA LEU A 117 7.45 -13.35 2.21
C LEU A 117 6.84 -12.27 3.12
N PHE A 118 5.52 -12.27 3.27
CA PHE A 118 4.77 -11.27 4.07
C PHE A 118 5.32 -11.07 5.50
N ASN A 119 5.70 -12.17 6.17
CA ASN A 119 6.26 -12.11 7.52
C ASN A 119 7.64 -11.45 7.56
N GLU A 120 8.43 -11.64 6.50
CA GLU A 120 9.75 -11.08 6.35
C GLU A 120 9.68 -9.59 6.00
N GLN A 121 8.76 -9.19 5.12
CA GLN A 121 8.46 -7.77 4.84
C GLN A 121 8.18 -7.01 6.14
N LYS A 122 7.33 -7.59 7.01
CA LYS A 122 7.04 -7.01 8.32
C LYS A 122 8.29 -6.90 9.20
N ARG A 123 9.15 -7.92 9.20
CA ARG A 123 10.39 -7.92 10.00
C ARG A 123 11.35 -6.83 9.52
N ILE A 124 11.56 -6.72 8.21
CA ILE A 124 12.41 -5.69 7.59
C ILE A 124 11.92 -4.29 7.98
N LEU A 125 10.63 -4.02 7.78
CA LEU A 125 10.02 -2.73 8.14
C LEU A 125 10.05 -2.42 9.64
N GLN A 126 10.10 -3.46 10.49
CA GLN A 126 10.21 -3.33 11.94
C GLN A 126 11.64 -3.06 12.43
N THR A 127 12.67 -3.36 11.64
CA THR A 127 14.07 -3.04 11.95
C THR A 127 14.30 -1.53 11.93
N SER A 128 13.66 -0.82 11.00
CA SER A 128 13.84 0.59 10.71
C SER A 128 12.55 1.40 10.98
N ARG A 129 11.94 1.20 12.16
CA ARG A 129 10.62 1.77 12.51
C ARG A 129 10.51 3.27 12.31
N LEU A 130 11.56 4.02 12.63
CA LEU A 130 11.54 5.48 12.53
C LEU A 130 11.32 5.92 11.07
N SER A 131 12.17 5.44 10.16
CA SER A 131 12.07 5.82 8.75
C SER A 131 10.80 5.25 8.10
N THR A 132 10.38 4.04 8.47
CA THR A 132 9.09 3.45 8.06
C THR A 132 7.90 4.32 8.49
N MET A 133 7.91 4.84 9.72
CA MET A 133 6.85 5.72 10.23
C MET A 133 6.90 7.12 9.62
N THR A 134 8.09 7.68 9.41
CA THR A 134 8.23 9.00 8.76
C THR A 134 7.73 8.95 7.33
N PHE A 135 8.08 7.92 6.55
CA PHE A 135 7.59 7.74 5.19
C PHE A 135 6.06 7.60 5.14
N GLY A 136 5.51 6.75 6.00
CA GLY A 136 4.06 6.53 6.09
C GLY A 136 3.30 7.77 6.51
N SER A 137 3.84 8.52 7.48
CA SER A 137 3.25 9.78 7.94
C SER A 137 3.26 10.84 6.85
N MET A 138 4.35 10.93 6.07
CA MET A 138 4.42 11.84 4.94
C MET A 138 3.38 11.49 3.86
N ASN A 139 3.24 10.20 3.53
CA ASN A 139 2.21 9.75 2.60
C ASN A 139 0.80 10.07 3.11
N LEU A 140 0.54 9.89 4.41
CA LEU A 140 -0.75 10.23 5.02
C LEU A 140 -1.07 11.74 4.91
N LEU A 141 -0.06 12.61 5.04
CA LEU A 141 -0.22 14.04 4.81
C LEU A 141 -0.46 14.36 3.32
N MET A 142 0.24 13.68 2.41
CA MET A 142 0.05 13.87 0.97
C MET A 142 -1.33 13.42 0.49
N THR A 143 -1.86 12.32 1.01
CA THR A 143 -3.22 11.85 0.66
C THR A 143 -4.31 12.79 1.19
N SER A 144 -4.01 13.58 2.23
CA SER A 144 -4.95 14.59 2.76
C SER A 144 -5.18 15.75 1.79
N ILE A 145 -4.28 15.97 0.81
CA ILE A 145 -4.41 17.02 -0.20
C ILE A 145 -5.01 16.41 -1.48
N PRO A 146 -6.25 16.76 -1.90
CA PRO A 146 -6.94 16.08 -3.00
C PRO A 146 -6.18 16.08 -4.34
N VAL A 147 -5.57 17.21 -4.70
CA VAL A 147 -4.82 17.35 -5.97
C VAL A 147 -3.56 16.48 -5.95
N VAL A 148 -2.90 16.37 -4.79
CA VAL A 148 -1.69 15.57 -4.63
C VAL A 148 -2.03 14.08 -4.58
N ASN A 149 -3.13 13.71 -3.90
CA ASN A 149 -3.60 12.34 -3.74
C ASN A 149 -3.65 11.57 -5.07
N PHE A 150 -4.06 12.23 -6.17
CA PHE A 150 -4.08 11.63 -7.50
C PHE A 150 -2.72 11.05 -7.94
N PHE A 151 -1.62 11.69 -7.54
CA PHE A 151 -0.25 11.27 -7.87
C PHE A 151 0.41 10.46 -6.74
N VAL A 152 -0.18 10.43 -5.54
CA VAL A 152 0.43 9.77 -4.37
C VAL A 152 0.75 8.30 -4.63
N PRO A 153 -0.13 7.47 -5.20
CA PRO A 153 0.20 6.06 -5.42
C PRO A 153 1.51 5.86 -6.21
N ALA A 154 1.69 6.59 -7.32
CA ALA A 154 2.91 6.50 -8.12
C ALA A 154 4.14 7.06 -7.39
N MET A 155 4.01 8.24 -6.75
CA MET A 155 5.10 8.85 -5.99
C MET A 155 5.52 8.01 -4.79
N ALA A 156 4.55 7.42 -4.10
CA ALA A 156 4.79 6.60 -2.92
C ALA A 156 5.41 5.26 -3.31
N VAL A 157 5.01 4.64 -4.42
CA VAL A 157 5.71 3.45 -4.93
C VAL A 157 7.17 3.77 -5.23
N ALA A 158 7.45 4.85 -5.98
CA ALA A 158 8.82 5.26 -6.28
C ALA A 158 9.63 5.62 -5.03
N GLY A 159 9.02 6.35 -4.09
CA GLY A 159 9.64 6.72 -2.82
C GLY A 159 9.90 5.51 -1.91
N ALA A 160 8.99 4.54 -1.91
CA ALA A 160 9.16 3.29 -1.16
C ALA A 160 10.33 2.47 -1.73
N THR A 161 10.42 2.33 -3.06
CA THR A 161 11.55 1.65 -3.70
C THR A 161 12.87 2.34 -3.37
N LYS A 162 12.94 3.68 -3.48
CA LYS A 162 14.13 4.45 -3.09
C LYS A 162 14.49 4.26 -1.62
N MET A 163 13.50 4.32 -0.73
CA MET A 163 13.73 4.14 0.71
C MET A 163 14.34 2.78 1.02
N LEU A 164 13.90 1.71 0.37
CA LEU A 164 14.44 0.36 0.54
C LEU A 164 15.85 0.25 -0.07
N PHE A 165 16.07 0.86 -1.24
CA PHE A 165 17.37 0.90 -1.90
C PHE A 165 18.43 1.60 -1.05
N ASP A 166 18.14 2.79 -0.54
CA ASP A 166 19.06 3.57 0.30
C ASP A 166 19.41 2.84 1.61
N ARG A 167 18.60 1.86 2.03
CA ARG A 167 18.83 1.03 3.22
C ARG A 167 19.61 -0.26 2.94
N GLY A 168 19.84 -0.61 1.67
CA GLY A 168 20.42 -1.90 1.30
C GLY A 168 19.49 -3.09 1.60
N GLU A 169 18.18 -2.87 1.67
CA GLU A 169 17.17 -3.92 1.92
C GLU A 169 16.74 -4.64 0.62
N LEU A 170 17.38 -4.32 -0.51
CA LEU A 170 17.10 -4.85 -1.86
C LEU A 170 18.23 -5.73 -2.44
N ASP A 171 19.29 -5.98 -1.65
CA ASP A 171 20.46 -6.80 -2.02
C ASP A 171 20.43 -8.16 -1.30
#